data_AF-A0A7S0DGL7-F1
#
_entry.id   AF-A0A7S0DGL7-F1
#
_cell.length_a   1.000
_cell.length_b   1.000
_cell.length_c   1.000
_cell.angle_alpha   90.00
_cell.angle_beta   90.00
_cell.angle_gamma   90.00
#
_symmetry.space_group_name_H-M   'P 1'
#
loop_
_entity.id
_entity.type
_entity.pdbx_description
1 polymer ?
#
loop_
_entity_poly.entity_id
_entity_poly.type
_entity_poly.pdbx_seq_one_letter_code
_entity_poly.pdbx_strand_id
1 'polypeptide(L)'
;RSLLTSRFGGDHPTRTPSMGPHRHTYVASLALNALLAMVLLAQMIRSSQRSLQMPLTISRGMGMRGGVVRTSRNVDRVACLRPNARRALTNAADFRKLSDDKILDEIAESQRALLVLRMDMSNRKEIKTSDFRLHKKKIAQLKHVQREREIEQGVTKRESRRNKKNAFRNMDILKRIRKFDQPGDDE
;
A
#
# COMPACT_ATOMS: atom_id res chain seq x y z
N ARG A 1 37.20 12.99 85.91
CA ARG A 1 36.43 12.00 86.72
C ARG A 1 35.04 11.94 86.11
N SER A 2 34.43 10.86 85.67
CA SER A 2 34.79 9.44 85.57
C SER A 2 33.50 8.76 85.11
N LEU A 3 33.58 7.94 84.06
CA LEU A 3 32.98 6.57 84.00
C LEU A 3 31.43 6.48 83.96
N LEU A 4 30.72 5.57 83.29
CA LEU A 4 30.97 4.32 82.56
C LEU A 4 29.61 3.93 81.90
N THR A 5 29.65 3.31 80.70
CA THR A 5 28.86 2.11 80.26
C THR A 5 27.31 2.17 80.22
N SER A 6 26.56 1.49 79.35
CA SER A 6 26.77 0.25 78.58
C SER A 6 25.75 0.09 77.44
N ARG A 7 26.17 -0.61 76.37
CA ARG A 7 25.44 -1.69 75.64
C ARG A 7 23.99 -1.43 75.18
N PHE A 8 23.78 -1.38 73.87
CA PHE A 8 23.00 -2.40 73.16
C PHE A 8 23.53 -2.54 71.73
N GLY A 9 24.05 -3.74 71.42
CA GLY A 9 24.42 -4.16 70.08
C GLY A 9 23.20 -4.63 69.30
N GLY A 10 23.29 -4.51 67.98
CA GLY A 10 22.31 -5.02 67.03
C GLY A 10 22.98 -5.18 65.68
N ASP A 11 23.65 -6.32 65.51
CA ASP A 11 24.26 -6.76 64.26
C ASP A 11 23.18 -6.90 63.18
N HIS A 12 23.36 -6.23 62.03
CA HIS A 12 22.57 -6.48 60.84
C HIS A 12 23.31 -7.49 59.95
N PRO A 13 22.77 -8.69 59.69
CA PRO A 13 23.41 -9.64 58.77
C PRO A 13 23.28 -9.17 57.32
N THR A 14 24.42 -9.11 56.65
CA THR A 14 24.54 -8.93 55.20
C THR A 14 23.81 -10.07 54.48
N ARG A 15 22.66 -9.74 53.86
CA ARG A 15 21.87 -10.65 53.03
C ARG A 15 22.53 -10.75 51.65
N THR A 16 23.26 -11.83 51.39
CA THR A 16 23.73 -12.18 50.05
C THR A 16 22.54 -12.56 49.16
N PRO A 17 22.48 -12.10 47.90
CA PRO A 17 21.49 -12.61 46.95
C PRO A 17 21.94 -13.99 46.45
N SER A 18 21.17 -15.00 46.87
CA SER A 18 21.14 -16.35 46.29
C SER A 18 20.84 -16.26 44.79
N MET A 19 21.81 -16.66 43.96
CA MET A 19 21.65 -16.87 42.52
C MET A 19 20.93 -18.20 42.29
N GLY A 20 19.62 -18.13 42.04
CA GLY A 20 18.81 -19.27 41.62
C GLY A 20 19.11 -19.72 40.17
N PRO A 21 18.91 -21.01 39.84
CA PRO A 21 19.33 -21.62 38.59
C PRO A 21 18.31 -21.35 37.46
N HIS A 22 18.42 -20.20 36.77
CA HIS A 22 17.55 -19.88 35.63
C HIS A 22 18.23 -19.95 34.25
N ARG A 23 19.43 -20.55 34.14
CA ARG A 23 20.11 -20.67 32.85
C ARG A 23 19.60 -21.82 31.95
N HIS A 24 18.87 -22.79 32.50
CA HIS A 24 18.41 -23.97 31.73
C HIS A 24 17.08 -23.81 31.00
N THR A 25 16.24 -22.83 31.35
CA THR A 25 14.93 -22.64 30.69
C THR A 25 15.06 -21.88 29.36
N TYR A 26 16.08 -21.04 29.21
CA TYR A 26 16.30 -20.25 27.99
C TYR A 26 16.78 -21.09 26.81
N VAL A 27 17.71 -22.03 27.03
CA VAL A 27 18.17 -22.95 25.96
C VAL A 27 17.07 -23.90 25.48
N ALA A 28 16.21 -24.39 26.38
CA ALA A 28 15.06 -25.22 26.01
C ALA A 28 14.03 -24.44 25.18
N SER A 29 13.78 -23.16 25.51
CA SER A 29 12.86 -22.30 24.76
C SER A 29 13.38 -21.96 23.35
N LEU A 30 14.69 -21.76 23.19
CA LEU A 30 15.32 -21.51 21.89
C LEU A 30 15.28 -22.75 20.99
N ALA A 31 15.51 -23.93 21.55
CA ALA A 31 15.45 -25.19 20.81
C ALA A 31 14.02 -25.47 20.28
N LEU A 32 12.99 -25.23 21.11
CA LEU A 32 11.59 -25.37 20.69
C LEU A 32 11.22 -24.39 19.57
N ASN A 33 11.63 -23.13 19.68
CA ASN A 33 11.36 -22.12 18.65
C ASN A 33 12.07 -22.43 17.33
N ALA A 34 13.31 -22.94 17.39
CA ALA A 34 14.06 -23.37 16.21
C ALA A 34 13.40 -24.57 15.50
N LEU A 35 12.93 -25.56 16.26
CA LEU A 35 12.20 -26.71 15.70
C LEU A 35 10.88 -26.28 15.04
N LEU A 36 10.13 -25.36 15.66
CA LEU A 36 8.88 -24.83 15.11
C LEU A 36 9.12 -24.08 13.80
N ALA A 37 10.18 -23.26 13.73
CA ALA A 37 10.59 -22.58 12.50
C ALA A 37 10.97 -23.56 11.38
N MET A 38 11.70 -24.63 11.70
CA MET A 38 12.09 -25.67 10.73
C MET A 38 10.88 -26.45 10.20
N VAL A 39 9.89 -26.76 11.04
CA VAL A 39 8.65 -27.44 10.61
C VAL A 39 7.84 -26.56 9.67
N LEU A 40 7.70 -25.27 9.97
CA LEU A 40 6.99 -24.32 9.11
C LEU A 40 7.70 -24.11 7.76
N LEU A 41 9.03 -24.03 7.77
CA LEU A 41 9.84 -23.94 6.54
C LEU A 41 9.66 -25.20 5.67
N ALA A 42 9.67 -26.39 6.28
CA ALA A 42 9.45 -27.66 5.58
C ALA A 42 8.04 -27.77 4.98
N GLN A 43 7.02 -27.27 5.68
CA GLN A 43 5.64 -27.21 5.17
C GLN A 43 5.50 -26.26 3.97
N MET A 44 6.18 -25.10 4.01
CA MET A 44 6.19 -24.14 2.91
C MET A 44 6.91 -24.68 1.67
N ILE A 45 8.01 -25.42 1.85
CA ILE A 45 8.68 -26.08 0.71
C ILE A 45 7.78 -27.18 0.13
N ARG A 46 7.08 -27.94 0.98
CA ARG A 46 6.16 -29.00 0.55
C ARG A 46 4.91 -28.47 -0.17
N SER A 47 4.42 -27.28 0.18
CA SER A 47 3.33 -26.62 -0.56
C SER A 47 3.79 -26.03 -1.89
N SER A 48 5.04 -25.56 -1.96
CA SER A 48 5.65 -25.02 -3.20
C SER A 48 5.89 -26.08 -4.27
N GLN A 49 6.14 -27.34 -3.91
CA GLN A 49 6.34 -28.43 -4.88
C GLN A 49 5.05 -29.10 -5.39
N ARG A 50 3.88 -28.80 -4.81
CA ARG A 50 2.59 -29.33 -5.29
C ARG A 50 2.05 -28.63 -6.55
N SER A 51 2.67 -27.54 -7.00
CA SER A 51 2.26 -26.83 -8.22
C SER A 51 2.98 -27.27 -9.50
N LEU A 52 3.76 -28.36 -9.48
CA LEU A 52 4.51 -28.86 -10.65
C LEU A 52 4.29 -30.36 -10.92
N GLN A 53 3.02 -30.80 -10.99
CA GLN A 53 2.67 -32.03 -11.70
C GLN A 53 1.41 -31.81 -12.54
N MET A 54 1.61 -31.48 -13.81
CA MET A 54 0.64 -31.73 -14.87
C MET A 54 1.16 -32.93 -15.67
N PRO A 55 0.35 -33.98 -15.90
CA PRO A 55 0.77 -35.09 -16.74
C PRO A 55 0.80 -34.66 -18.21
N LEU A 56 1.97 -34.80 -18.83
CA LEU A 56 2.15 -34.74 -20.28
C LEU A 56 1.58 -36.03 -20.90
N THR A 57 0.45 -35.93 -21.59
CA THR A 57 0.04 -36.92 -22.59
C THR A 57 0.53 -36.46 -23.95
N ILE A 58 1.74 -36.92 -24.31
CA ILE A 58 2.28 -36.85 -25.67
C ILE A 58 1.75 -38.06 -26.43
N SER A 59 0.74 -37.86 -27.26
CA SER A 59 0.44 -38.76 -28.37
C SER A 59 1.25 -38.32 -29.58
N ARG A 60 2.17 -39.17 -30.00
CA ARG A 60 2.99 -39.06 -31.22
C ARG A 60 2.10 -39.16 -32.47
N GLY A 61 2.10 -38.11 -33.29
CA GLY A 61 1.71 -38.16 -34.70
C GLY A 61 2.86 -37.64 -35.56
N MET A 62 3.46 -38.54 -36.34
CA MET A 62 4.55 -38.30 -37.29
C MET A 62 4.11 -37.52 -38.53
N GLY A 63 5.07 -36.78 -39.12
CA GLY A 63 5.05 -36.30 -40.51
C GLY A 63 4.42 -34.91 -40.68
N MET A 64 4.93 -33.95 -41.45
CA MET A 64 5.90 -33.97 -42.54
C MET A 64 6.56 -32.61 -42.67
N ARG A 65 7.76 -32.61 -43.27
CA ARG A 65 8.51 -31.45 -43.75
C ARG A 65 7.63 -30.52 -44.60
N GLY A 66 7.81 -29.22 -44.46
CA GLY A 66 7.31 -28.25 -45.44
C GLY A 66 7.56 -26.80 -45.07
N GLY A 67 8.47 -26.15 -45.79
CA GLY A 67 8.34 -24.74 -46.18
C GLY A 67 8.49 -23.69 -45.09
N VAL A 68 9.69 -23.08 -45.04
CA VAL A 68 9.86 -21.68 -44.64
C VAL A 68 9.00 -20.83 -45.58
N VAL A 69 7.85 -20.35 -45.10
CA VAL A 69 7.19 -19.17 -45.66
C VAL A 69 7.18 -18.13 -44.56
N ARG A 70 8.14 -17.21 -44.64
CA ARG A 70 8.08 -15.93 -43.94
C ARG A 70 6.84 -15.22 -44.47
N THR A 71 5.71 -15.33 -43.75
CA THR A 71 4.59 -14.44 -43.98
C THR A 71 5.07 -13.05 -43.62
N SER A 72 5.27 -12.26 -44.67
CA SER A 72 5.46 -10.82 -44.60
C SER A 72 4.46 -10.25 -43.61
N ARG A 73 4.98 -9.47 -42.65
CA ARG A 73 4.18 -8.71 -41.69
C ARG A 73 3.24 -7.84 -42.50
N ASN A 74 1.96 -8.18 -42.46
CA ASN A 74 0.90 -7.40 -43.07
C ASN A 74 0.71 -6.16 -42.17
N VAL A 75 1.48 -5.10 -42.43
CA VAL A 75 1.47 -3.85 -41.66
C VAL A 75 0.24 -2.98 -41.96
N ASP A 76 -0.59 -3.40 -42.91
CA ASP A 76 -1.63 -2.55 -43.50
C ASP A 76 -3.06 -2.80 -42.95
N ARG A 77 -3.22 -3.60 -41.90
CA ARG A 77 -4.53 -3.84 -41.23
C ARG A 77 -4.81 -2.98 -39.99
N VAL A 78 -4.07 -1.89 -39.78
CA VAL A 78 -4.36 -0.92 -38.69
C VAL A 78 -5.26 0.23 -39.15
N ALA A 79 -5.75 0.21 -40.39
CA ALA A 79 -6.49 1.32 -41.00
C ALA A 79 -7.97 1.48 -40.59
N CYS A 80 -8.53 0.66 -39.70
CA CYS A 80 -9.96 0.77 -39.32
C CYS A 80 -10.25 1.13 -37.86
N LEU A 81 -9.24 1.31 -37.00
CA LEU A 81 -9.44 1.97 -35.72
C LEU A 81 -9.31 3.48 -35.92
N ARG A 82 -10.38 4.10 -36.41
CA ARG A 82 -10.55 5.55 -36.24
C ARG A 82 -10.34 5.83 -34.74
N PRO A 83 -9.33 6.62 -34.33
CA PRO A 83 -9.25 7.05 -32.95
C PRO A 83 -10.49 7.88 -32.72
N ASN A 84 -11.49 7.31 -32.03
CA ASN A 84 -12.70 7.99 -31.62
C ASN A 84 -12.29 9.39 -31.15
N ALA A 85 -12.80 10.40 -31.86
CA ALA A 85 -12.50 11.81 -31.69
C ALA A 85 -12.12 12.08 -30.24
N ARG A 86 -10.86 12.47 -30.03
CA ARG A 86 -10.17 12.59 -28.75
C ARG A 86 -11.08 13.25 -27.72
N ARG A 87 -11.87 12.47 -26.96
CA ARG A 87 -12.61 12.95 -25.78
C ARG A 87 -11.55 13.50 -24.86
N ALA A 88 -11.46 14.84 -24.81
CA ALA A 88 -10.41 15.67 -24.21
C ALA A 88 -9.26 14.82 -23.67
N LEU A 89 -8.30 14.48 -24.54
CA LEU A 89 -7.10 13.77 -24.11
C LEU A 89 -6.46 14.67 -23.06
N THR A 90 -6.51 14.25 -21.81
CA THR A 90 -6.02 15.07 -20.70
C THR A 90 -4.52 15.27 -20.92
N ASN A 91 -4.14 16.49 -21.28
CA ASN A 91 -2.76 16.81 -21.64
C ASN A 91 -2.03 17.28 -20.39
N ALA A 92 -0.92 16.62 -20.05
CA ALA A 92 -0.10 17.00 -18.90
C ALA A 92 0.44 18.44 -19.01
N ALA A 93 0.67 18.92 -20.24
CA ALA A 93 1.15 20.28 -20.50
C ALA A 93 0.16 21.35 -20.04
N ASP A 94 -1.15 21.10 -20.11
CA ASP A 94 -2.16 22.08 -19.71
C ASP A 94 -2.23 22.20 -18.18
N PHE A 95 -2.01 21.10 -17.46
CA PHE A 95 -2.02 21.10 -15.99
C PHE A 95 -0.81 21.80 -15.37
N ARG A 96 0.32 21.87 -16.08
CA ARG A 96 1.50 22.60 -15.59
C ARG A 96 1.30 24.12 -15.51
N LYS A 97 0.34 24.66 -16.26
CA LYS A 97 -0.01 26.10 -16.28
C LYS A 97 -0.92 26.52 -15.12
N LEU A 98 -1.52 25.57 -14.41
CA LEU A 98 -2.47 25.84 -13.31
C LEU A 98 -1.72 26.16 -12.00
N SER A 99 -2.35 26.95 -11.12
CA SER A 99 -1.85 27.13 -9.75
C SER A 99 -2.04 25.87 -8.90
N ASP A 100 -1.29 25.75 -7.80
CA ASP A 100 -1.36 24.57 -6.92
C ASP A 100 -2.76 24.37 -6.32
N ASP A 101 -3.43 25.45 -5.93
CA ASP A 101 -4.80 25.39 -5.38
C ASP A 101 -5.79 24.85 -6.42
N LYS A 102 -5.70 25.34 -7.66
CA LYS A 102 -6.53 24.85 -8.78
C LYS A 102 -6.25 23.37 -9.07
N ILE A 103 -5.00 22.91 -8.96
CA ILE A 103 -4.68 21.48 -9.13
C ILE A 103 -5.41 20.63 -8.06
N LEU A 104 -5.46 21.10 -6.81
CA LEU A 104 -6.16 20.40 -5.74
C LEU A 104 -7.68 20.36 -5.98
N ASP A 105 -8.26 21.48 -6.41
CA ASP A 105 -9.67 21.57 -6.77
C ASP A 105 -10.01 20.59 -7.91
N GLU A 106 -9.21 20.57 -8.98
CA GLU A 106 -9.42 19.67 -10.11
C GLU A 106 -9.28 18.19 -9.75
N ILE A 107 -8.42 17.87 -8.78
CA ILE A 107 -8.32 16.52 -8.22
C ILE A 107 -9.61 16.19 -7.46
N ALA A 108 -10.13 17.10 -6.66
CA ALA A 108 -11.36 16.90 -5.88
C ALA A 108 -12.58 16.75 -6.79
N GLU A 109 -12.74 17.60 -7.80
CA GLU A 109 -13.80 17.51 -8.80
C GLU A 109 -13.75 16.18 -9.56
N SER A 110 -12.58 15.76 -10.02
CA SER A 110 -12.42 14.49 -10.73
C SER A 110 -12.73 13.28 -9.84
N GLN A 111 -12.47 13.38 -8.52
CA GLN A 111 -12.84 12.34 -7.56
C GLN A 111 -14.35 12.32 -7.29
N ARG A 112 -15.01 13.48 -7.21
CA ARG A 112 -16.47 13.58 -7.10
C ARG A 112 -17.14 12.98 -8.34
N ALA A 113 -16.67 13.31 -9.54
CA ALA A 113 -17.17 12.72 -10.78
C ALA A 113 -17.03 11.19 -10.78
N LEU A 114 -15.89 10.65 -10.33
CA LEU A 114 -15.72 9.20 -10.18
C LEU A 114 -16.68 8.58 -9.16
N LEU A 115 -17.02 9.28 -8.09
CA LEU A 115 -17.98 8.80 -7.10
C LEU A 115 -19.39 8.73 -7.70
N VAL A 116 -19.82 9.79 -8.40
CA VAL A 116 -21.11 9.84 -9.09
C VAL A 116 -21.22 8.70 -10.10
N LEU A 117 -20.18 8.49 -10.93
CA LEU A 117 -20.14 7.38 -11.87
C LEU A 117 -20.23 6.01 -11.16
N ARG A 118 -19.67 5.84 -9.96
CA ARG A 118 -19.83 4.59 -9.19
C ARG A 118 -21.25 4.43 -8.65
N MET A 119 -21.88 5.52 -8.20
CA MET A 119 -23.27 5.50 -7.74
C MET A 119 -24.22 5.15 -8.88
N ASP A 120 -24.05 5.77 -10.04
CA ASP A 120 -24.83 5.44 -11.23
C ASP A 120 -24.63 3.98 -11.65
N MET A 121 -23.41 3.44 -11.50
CA MET A 121 -23.10 2.04 -11.82
C MET A 121 -23.83 1.10 -10.87
N SER A 122 -23.89 1.45 -9.58
CA SER A 122 -24.67 0.72 -8.58
C SER A 122 -26.16 0.75 -8.90
N ASN A 123 -26.66 1.89 -9.38
CA ASN A 123 -28.05 2.07 -9.81
C ASN A 123 -28.35 1.44 -11.18
N ARG A 124 -27.38 0.71 -11.77
CA ARG A 124 -27.48 0.03 -13.07
C ARG A 124 -27.87 0.95 -14.23
N LYS A 125 -27.53 2.25 -14.13
CA LYS A 125 -27.71 3.20 -15.23
C LYS A 125 -26.68 2.95 -16.32
N GLU A 126 -26.98 3.37 -17.55
CA GLU A 126 -26.05 3.27 -18.68
C GLU A 126 -24.87 4.23 -18.51
N ILE A 127 -23.65 3.68 -18.43
CA ILE A 127 -22.43 4.47 -18.21
C ILE A 127 -21.36 4.10 -19.20
N LYS A 128 -20.63 5.11 -19.67
CA LYS A 128 -19.45 4.92 -20.51
C LYS A 128 -18.25 4.57 -19.64
N THR A 129 -17.72 3.36 -19.82
CA THR A 129 -16.50 2.90 -19.14
C THR A 129 -15.27 3.76 -19.48
N SER A 130 -15.30 4.47 -20.63
CA SER A 130 -14.25 5.44 -21.01
C SER A 130 -14.09 6.56 -19.99
N ASP A 131 -15.16 6.97 -19.33
CA ASP A 131 -15.20 8.18 -18.51
C ASP A 131 -14.50 7.91 -17.18
N PHE A 132 -14.66 6.70 -16.63
CA PHE A 132 -13.83 6.20 -15.54
C PHE A 132 -12.34 6.27 -15.85
N ARG A 133 -11.94 5.85 -17.06
CA ARG A 133 -10.52 5.86 -17.47
C ARG A 133 -10.01 7.29 -17.62
N LEU A 134 -10.83 8.21 -18.15
CA LEU A 134 -10.49 9.62 -18.31
C LEU A 134 -10.24 10.28 -16.96
N HIS A 135 -11.18 10.19 -16.02
CA HIS A 135 -11.01 10.83 -14.70
C HIS A 135 -9.86 10.21 -13.89
N LYS A 136 -9.65 8.88 -13.96
CA LYS A 136 -8.48 8.23 -13.33
C LYS A 136 -7.17 8.75 -13.92
N LYS A 137 -7.09 8.91 -15.24
CA LYS A 137 -5.90 9.48 -15.91
C LYS A 137 -5.68 10.95 -15.53
N LYS A 138 -6.75 11.78 -15.52
CA LYS A 138 -6.68 13.19 -15.08
C LYS A 138 -6.08 13.31 -13.67
N ILE A 139 -6.59 12.52 -12.71
CA ILE A 139 -6.08 12.52 -11.33
C ILE A 139 -4.61 12.11 -11.26
N ALA A 140 -4.20 11.09 -12.02
CA ALA A 140 -2.81 10.64 -12.02
C ALA A 140 -1.86 11.71 -12.56
N GLN A 141 -2.24 12.41 -13.64
CA GLN A 141 -1.46 13.50 -14.22
C GLN A 141 -1.36 14.70 -13.28
N LEU A 142 -2.47 15.12 -12.66
CA LEU A 142 -2.47 16.23 -11.70
C LEU A 142 -1.58 15.95 -10.49
N LYS A 143 -1.64 14.73 -9.93
CA LYS A 143 -0.75 14.31 -8.83
C LYS A 143 0.71 14.20 -9.24
N HIS A 144 0.97 13.91 -10.51
CA HIS A 144 2.33 13.90 -11.03
C HIS A 144 2.90 15.32 -11.08
N VAL A 145 2.16 16.29 -11.62
CA VAL A 145 2.57 17.71 -11.63
C VAL A 145 2.77 18.24 -10.21
N GLN A 146 1.88 17.90 -9.27
CA GLN A 146 2.06 18.25 -7.85
C GLN A 146 3.39 17.70 -7.31
N ARG A 147 3.74 16.45 -7.66
CA ARG A 147 4.99 15.86 -7.23
C ARG A 147 6.22 16.47 -7.91
N GLU A 148 6.12 16.87 -9.18
CA GLU A 148 7.18 17.62 -9.88
C GLU A 148 7.51 18.90 -9.08
N ARG A 149 6.49 19.68 -8.70
CA ARG A 149 6.65 20.91 -7.91
C ARG A 149 7.22 20.67 -6.51
N GLU A 150 6.76 19.63 -5.81
CA GLU A 150 7.34 19.23 -4.52
C GLU A 150 8.84 18.89 -4.63
N ILE A 151 9.26 18.30 -5.74
CA ILE A 151 10.67 17.95 -5.99
C ILE A 151 11.48 19.22 -6.26
N GLU A 152 10.94 20.17 -7.03
CA GLU A 152 11.57 21.49 -7.29
C GLU A 152 11.75 22.29 -5.99
N GLN A 153 10.81 22.18 -5.05
CA GLN A 153 10.92 22.77 -3.70
C GLN A 153 11.91 22.04 -2.79
N GLY A 154 12.52 20.93 -3.24
CA GLY A 154 13.48 20.16 -2.46
C GLY A 154 12.88 19.21 -1.43
N VAL A 155 11.57 18.94 -1.47
CA VAL A 155 10.89 18.08 -0.48
C VAL A 155 11.22 16.60 -0.73
N THR A 156 11.82 15.98 0.29
CA THR A 156 12.20 14.57 0.20
C THR A 156 10.97 13.65 0.17
N LYS A 157 11.13 12.44 -0.36
CA LYS A 157 10.05 11.43 -0.42
C LYS A 157 9.46 11.10 0.96
N ARG A 158 10.28 11.15 2.03
CA ARG A 158 9.83 10.86 3.40
C ARG A 158 8.95 11.99 3.94
N GLU A 159 9.35 13.23 3.73
CA GLU A 159 8.60 14.42 4.15
C GLU A 159 7.26 14.52 3.42
N SER A 160 7.25 14.33 2.10
CA SER A 160 6.00 14.31 1.31
C SER A 160 4.98 13.28 1.85
N ARG A 161 5.44 12.07 2.21
CA ARG A 161 4.59 11.05 2.84
C ARG A 161 4.10 11.45 4.23
N ARG A 162 4.98 12.04 5.05
CA ARG A 162 4.65 12.53 6.39
C ARG A 162 3.60 13.65 6.31
N ASN A 163 3.79 14.61 5.42
CA ASN A 163 2.87 15.72 5.18
C ASN A 163 1.51 15.20 4.72
N LYS A 164 1.48 14.26 3.77
CA LYS A 164 0.23 13.62 3.33
C LYS A 164 -0.50 12.88 4.47
N LYS A 165 0.24 12.16 5.32
CA LYS A 165 -0.33 11.47 6.48
C LYS A 165 -0.90 12.46 7.49
N ASN A 166 -0.17 13.53 7.77
CA ASN A 166 -0.60 14.58 8.69
C ASN A 166 -1.82 15.33 8.16
N ALA A 167 -1.86 15.66 6.87
CA ALA A 167 -3.03 16.26 6.23
C ALA A 167 -4.29 15.38 6.38
N PHE A 168 -4.16 14.07 6.18
CA PHE A 168 -5.27 13.14 6.37
C PHE A 168 -5.75 13.10 7.82
N ARG A 169 -4.83 13.05 8.79
CA ARG A 169 -5.16 13.11 10.23
C ARG A 169 -5.85 14.41 10.60
N ASN A 170 -5.35 15.55 10.12
CA ASN A 170 -5.92 16.86 10.41
C ASN A 170 -7.36 16.97 9.86
N MET A 171 -7.59 16.47 8.64
CA MET A 171 -8.94 16.42 8.07
C MET A 171 -9.88 15.50 8.85
N ASP A 172 -9.39 14.35 9.32
CA ASP A 172 -10.18 13.42 10.14
C ASP A 172 -10.54 14.02 11.52
N ILE A 173 -9.62 14.77 12.12
CA ILE A 173 -9.88 15.54 13.36
C ILE A 173 -10.93 16.63 13.10
N LEU A 174 -10.76 17.44 12.04
CA LEU A 174 -11.70 18.51 11.69
C LEU A 174 -13.11 18.00 11.36
N LYS A 175 -13.21 16.82 10.74
CA LYS A 175 -14.51 16.16 10.51
C LYS A 175 -15.14 15.68 11.82
N ARG A 176 -14.34 15.15 12.75
CA ARG A 176 -14.81 14.74 14.07
C ARG A 176 -15.30 15.93 14.91
N ILE A 177 -14.56 17.04 14.88
CA ILE A 177 -14.97 18.30 15.55
C ILE A 177 -16.28 18.81 14.95
N ARG A 178 -16.36 18.96 13.60
CA ARG A 178 -17.60 19.40 12.95
C ARG A 178 -18.81 18.51 13.21
N LYS A 179 -18.62 17.20 13.37
CA LYS A 179 -19.69 16.27 13.73
C LYS A 179 -20.18 16.50 15.16
N PHE A 180 -19.33 17.01 16.05
CA PHE A 180 -19.67 17.34 17.44
C PHE A 180 -20.39 18.70 17.55
N ASP A 181 -20.06 19.65 16.66
CA ASP A 181 -20.66 20.98 16.63
C ASP A 181 -22.00 21.06 15.87
N GLN A 182 -22.52 19.95 15.34
CA GLN A 182 -23.91 19.95 14.86
C GLN A 182 -24.81 20.02 16.10
N PRO A 183 -25.52 21.13 16.36
CA PRO A 183 -26.53 21.13 17.40
C PRO A 183 -27.46 19.96 17.08
N GLY A 184 -27.77 19.16 18.09
CA GLY A 184 -28.82 18.17 17.95
C GLY A 184 -30.03 18.91 17.39
N ASP A 185 -30.54 18.45 16.24
CA ASP A 185 -31.89 18.79 15.83
C ASP A 185 -32.80 18.12 16.88
N ASP A 186 -32.89 18.74 18.05
CA ASP A 186 -33.79 18.40 19.15
C ASP A 186 -35.19 18.87 18.72
N GLU A 187 -35.77 18.18 17.74
CA GLU A 187 -37.20 18.21 17.38
C GLU A 187 -37.84 16.85 17.64
#